data_AF-A0A5C9AC12-F1
#
_entry.id   AF-A0A5C9AC12-F1
#
_cell.length_a   1.000
_cell.length_b   1.000
_cell.length_c   1.000
_cell.angle_alpha   90.00
_cell.angle_beta   90.00
_cell.angle_gamma   90.00
#
_symmetry.space_group_name_H-M   'P 1'
#
loop_
_entity.id
_entity.type
_entity.pdbx_description
1 polymer ?
#
loop_
_entity_poly.entity_id
_entity_poly.type
_entity_poly.pdbx_seq_one_letter_code
_entity_poly.pdbx_strand_id
1 'polypeptide(L)' 'TGLSGHGFKFASVLGEIAADFAQDKKSDFDLTPFRLSRFQ' A
#
# COMPACT_ATOMS: atom_id res chain seq x y z
N THR A 1 2.84 9.36 0.68
CA THR A 1 3.68 9.66 -0.50
C THR A 1 4.94 8.80 -0.41
N GLY A 2 5.54 8.38 -1.53
CA GLY A 2 6.72 7.48 -1.45
C GLY A 2 7.08 6.65 -2.69
N LEU A 3 6.60 7.02 -3.88
CA LEU A 3 6.80 6.22 -5.10
C LEU A 3 7.92 6.73 -6.02
N SER A 4 8.58 7.84 -5.66
CA SER A 4 9.82 8.38 -6.27
C SER A 4 9.92 8.28 -7.80
N GLY A 5 8.83 8.57 -8.52
CA GLY A 5 8.77 8.53 -10.00
C GLY A 5 8.57 7.14 -10.63
N HIS A 6 8.50 6.07 -9.85
CA HIS A 6 8.41 4.68 -10.34
C HIS A 6 7.10 3.98 -9.95
N GLY A 7 6.14 4.73 -9.42
CA GLY A 7 4.87 4.21 -8.89
C GLY A 7 3.86 3.75 -9.93
N PHE A 8 3.99 4.18 -11.19
CA PHE A 8 2.93 3.98 -12.19
C PHE A 8 2.63 2.50 -12.46
N LYS A 9 3.66 1.65 -12.49
CA LYS A 9 3.49 0.19 -12.67
C LYS A 9 2.71 -0.47 -11.53
N PHE A 10 2.71 0.16 -10.35
CA PHE A 10 2.05 -0.34 -9.15
C PHE A 10 0.70 0.35 -8.88
N ALA A 11 0.27 1.27 -9.76
CA ALA A 11 -0.93 2.08 -9.52
C ALA A 11 -2.20 1.22 -9.34
N SER A 12 -2.34 0.13 -10.11
CA SER A 12 -3.49 -0.78 -10.01
C SER A 12 -3.56 -1.47 -8.64
N VAL A 13 -2.46 -2.13 -8.23
CA VAL A 13 -2.41 -2.86 -6.96
C VAL A 13 -2.49 -1.91 -5.75
N LEU A 14 -1.90 -0.72 -5.84
CA LEU A 14 -2.03 0.29 -4.79
C LEU A 14 -3.46 0.80 -4.66
N GLY A 15 -4.20 0.92 -5.78
CA GLY A 15 -5.62 1.27 -5.78
C GLY A 15 -6.48 0.19 -5.13
N GLU A 16 -6.22 -1.08 -5.43
CA GLU A 16 -6.87 -2.23 -4.80
C GLU A 16 -6.62 -2.25 -3.29
N ILE A 17 -5.36 -2.17 -2.87
CA ILE A 17 -4.96 -2.09 -1.45
C ILE A 17 -5.67 -0.92 -0.75
N ALA A 18 -5.71 0.26 -1.38
CA ALA A 18 -6.37 1.43 -0.81
C ALA A 18 -7.90 1.25 -0.69
N ALA A 19 -8.53 0.60 -1.68
CA ALA A 19 -9.95 0.31 -1.64
C ALA A 19 -10.31 -0.70 -0.53
N ASP A 20 -9.47 -1.70 -0.30
CA ASP A 20 -9.65 -2.65 0.80
C ASP A 20 -9.48 -1.98 2.15
N PHE A 21 -8.44 -1.16 2.32
CA PHE A 21 -8.26 -0.37 3.54
C PHE A 21 -9.44 0.55 3.83
N ALA A 22 -10.00 1.21 2.80
CA ALA A 22 -11.17 2.07 2.96
C ALA A 22 -12.44 1.32 3.38
N GLN A 23 -12.47 -0.01 3.21
CA GLN A 23 -13.56 -0.90 3.60
C GLN A 23 -13.25 -1.70 4.88
N ASP A 24 -12.19 -1.36 5.61
CA ASP A 24 -11.66 -2.11 6.77
C ASP A 24 -11.39 -3.60 6.46
N LYS A 25 -11.08 -3.89 5.19
CA LYS A 25 -10.69 -5.23 4.74
C LYS A 25 -9.18 -5.39 4.88
N LYS A 26 -8.77 -6.61 5.20
CA LYS A 26 -7.34 -6.97 5.12
C LYS A 26 -6.94 -7.09 3.66
N SER A 27 -5.79 -6.52 3.33
CA SER A 27 -5.11 -6.80 2.07
C SER A 27 -4.46 -8.18 2.12
N ASP A 28 -4.45 -8.87 0.98
CA ASP A 28 -3.78 -10.16 0.81
C ASP A 28 -2.24 -10.06 0.82
N PHE A 29 -1.69 -8.86 0.73
CA PHE A 29 -0.25 -8.61 0.74
C PHE A 29 0.27 -8.34 2.16
N ASP A 30 1.49 -8.79 2.46
CA ASP A 30 2.18 -8.37 3.67
C ASP A 30 2.72 -6.94 3.51
N LEU A 31 2.01 -5.99 4.11
CA LEU A 31 2.36 -4.58 4.07
C LEU A 31 3.25 -4.14 5.24
N THR A 32 3.72 -5.08 6.08
CA THR A 32 4.62 -4.81 7.20
C THR A 32 5.83 -3.94 6.84
N PRO A 33 6.54 -4.16 5.71
CA PRO A 33 7.68 -3.32 5.33
C PRO A 33 7.31 -1.88 4.97
N PHE A 34 6.05 -1.61 4.62
CA PHE A 34 5.55 -0.32 4.14
C PHE A 34 4.81 0.47 5.22
N ARG A 35 4.74 -0.04 6.46
CA ARG A 35 4.10 0.67 7.59
C ARG A 35 4.82 1.99 7.87
N LEU A 36 4.04 3.01 8.22
CA LEU A 36 4.54 4.33 8.62
C LEU A 36 5.48 4.24 9.84
N SER A 37 5.21 3.32 10.77
CA SER A 37 5.98 3.09 11.98
C SER A 37 7.03 1.97 11.86
N ARG A 38 7.46 1.59 10.64
CA ARG A 38 8.35 0.44 10.41
C ARG A 38 9.72 0.47 11.12
N PHE A 39 10.12 1.61 11.68
CA PHE A 39 11.40 1.82 12.36
C PHE A 39 11.28 2.20 13.83
N GLN A 40 10.06 2.21 14.35
CA GLN A 40 9.81 2.38 15.78
C GLN A 40 9.97 1.05 16.50
#